data_AF-A0A1M5V890-F1
#
_entry.id   AF-A0A1M5V890-F1
#
_cell.length_a   1.000
_cell.length_b   1.000
_cell.length_c   1.000
_cell.angle_alpha   90.00
_cell.angle_beta   90.00
_cell.angle_gamma   90.00
#
_symmetry.space_group_name_H-M   'P 1'
#
loop_
_entity.id
_entity.type
_entity.pdbx_description
1 polymer ?
#
loop_
_entity_poly.entity_id
_entity_poly.type
_entity_poly.pdbx_seq_one_letter_code
_entity_poly.pdbx_strand_id
1 'polypeptide(L)'
;MISEDEAIFTIGMAAKILGVHQRTLRNYEESGLVRPKRKGKWRYYSMRDIKWIECLREMIHDHGISINAVKKLLSYTPCWNIIDCPFEKRQRCSAFFSNTMVPKKIRRLEPVPQRKKKVAF
;
A
#
# COMPACT_ATOMS: atom_id res chain seq x y z
N MET A 1 -4.20 -19.89 11.12
CA MET A 1 -4.82 -18.95 10.16
C MET A 1 -3.73 -18.06 9.59
N ILE A 2 -3.68 -17.89 8.27
CA ILE A 2 -2.72 -17.02 7.58
C ILE A 2 -3.18 -15.55 7.75
N SER A 3 -2.26 -14.63 8.04
CA SER A 3 -2.56 -13.20 8.18
C SER A 3 -2.80 -12.54 6.80
N GLU A 4 -3.75 -11.61 6.69
CA GLU A 4 -4.04 -10.91 5.42
C GLU A 4 -2.85 -10.08 4.88
N ASP A 5 -1.90 -9.75 5.75
CA ASP A 5 -0.68 -9.01 5.41
C ASP A 5 0.46 -9.91 4.95
N GLU A 6 0.32 -11.24 5.11
CA GLU A 6 1.32 -12.21 4.72
C GLU A 6 1.34 -12.39 3.21
N ALA A 7 2.47 -12.07 2.58
CA ALA A 7 2.63 -12.13 1.13
C ALA A 7 3.06 -13.54 0.71
N ILE A 8 2.08 -14.37 0.35
CA ILE A 8 2.27 -15.78 -0.02
C ILE A 8 1.82 -16.12 -1.45
N PHE A 9 1.00 -15.27 -2.08
CA PHE A 9 0.52 -15.52 -3.43
C PHE A 9 1.56 -15.14 -4.47
N THR A 10 1.96 -16.07 -5.33
CA THR A 10 2.81 -15.75 -6.49
C THR A 10 2.05 -14.90 -7.50
N ILE A 11 2.74 -14.23 -8.43
CA ILE A 11 2.09 -13.45 -9.49
C ILE A 11 1.09 -14.27 -10.31
N GLY A 12 1.37 -15.55 -10.57
CA GLY A 12 0.46 -16.43 -11.30
C GLY A 12 -0.80 -16.74 -10.49
N MET A 13 -0.66 -17.01 -9.20
CA MET A 13 -1.81 -17.25 -8.32
C MET A 13 -2.66 -15.98 -8.16
N ALA A 14 -2.02 -14.82 -7.93
CA ALA A 14 -2.70 -13.53 -7.84
C ALA A 14 -3.48 -13.21 -9.13
N ALA A 15 -2.87 -13.44 -10.29
CA ALA A 15 -3.50 -13.26 -11.60
C ALA A 15 -4.73 -14.16 -11.77
N LYS A 16 -4.64 -15.43 -11.33
CA LYS A 16 -5.76 -16.38 -11.35
C LYS A 16 -6.90 -15.95 -10.43
N ILE A 17 -6.60 -15.56 -9.19
CA ILE A 17 -7.59 -15.09 -8.21
C ILE A 17 -8.35 -13.88 -8.75
N LEU A 18 -7.63 -12.93 -9.33
CA LEU A 18 -8.21 -11.71 -9.89
C LEU A 18 -8.84 -11.92 -11.27
N GLY A 19 -8.64 -13.05 -11.94
CA GLY A 19 -9.09 -13.24 -13.32
C GLY A 19 -8.45 -12.25 -14.30
N VAL A 20 -7.14 -11.97 -14.16
CA VAL A 20 -6.40 -11.07 -15.05
C VAL A 20 -5.16 -11.73 -15.62
N HIS A 21 -4.61 -11.14 -16.69
CA HIS A 21 -3.30 -11.52 -17.17
C HIS A 21 -2.17 -11.02 -16.24
N GLN A 22 -1.09 -11.79 -16.09
CA GLN A 22 0.05 -11.40 -15.25
C GLN A 22 0.69 -10.07 -15.67
N ARG A 23 0.59 -9.72 -16.96
CA ARG A 23 1.08 -8.43 -17.48
C ARG A 23 0.34 -7.25 -16.83
N THR A 24 -0.96 -7.37 -16.57
CA THR A 24 -1.74 -6.32 -15.88
C THR A 24 -1.17 -6.03 -14.50
N LEU A 25 -0.84 -7.06 -13.72
CA LEU A 25 -0.22 -6.90 -12.40
C LEU A 25 1.15 -6.23 -12.48
N ARG A 26 1.95 -6.54 -13.52
CA ARG A 26 3.24 -5.89 -13.76
C ARG A 26 3.06 -4.42 -14.14
N ASN A 27 2.06 -4.08 -14.95
CA ASN A 27 1.76 -2.70 -15.32
C ASN A 27 1.31 -1.88 -14.10
N TYR A 28 0.54 -2.46 -13.18
CA TYR A 28 0.18 -1.79 -11.92
C TYR A 28 1.38 -1.61 -10.98
N GLU A 29 2.32 -2.55 -10.98
CA GLU A 29 3.59 -2.40 -10.25
C GLU A 29 4.48 -1.31 -10.87
N GLU A 30 4.66 -1.31 -12.19
CA GLU A 30 5.45 -0.33 -12.94
C GLU A 30 4.88 1.09 -12.80
N SER A 31 3.56 1.22 -12.83
CA SER A 31 2.89 2.51 -12.56
C SER A 31 2.94 2.92 -11.09
N GLY A 32 3.42 2.07 -10.19
CA GLY A 32 3.58 2.35 -8.76
C GLY A 32 2.29 2.28 -7.94
N LEU A 33 1.19 1.80 -8.53
CA LEU A 33 -0.09 1.57 -7.85
C LEU A 33 -0.06 0.35 -6.93
N VAL A 34 0.79 -0.63 -7.24
CA VAL A 34 0.96 -1.86 -6.46
C VAL A 34 2.43 -2.06 -6.13
N ARG A 35 2.74 -2.57 -4.94
CA ARG A 35 4.11 -2.87 -4.51
C ARG A 35 4.18 -4.23 -3.83
N PRO A 36 4.32 -5.33 -4.59
CA PRO A 36 4.39 -6.67 -4.00
C PRO A 36 5.66 -6.85 -3.18
N LYS A 37 5.63 -7.80 -2.23
CA LYS A 37 6.85 -8.20 -1.50
C LYS A 37 7.75 -8.98 -2.47
N ARG A 38 9.04 -8.63 -2.52
CA ARG A 38 10.02 -9.34 -3.34
C ARG A 38 10.84 -10.30 -2.49
N LYS A 39 11.14 -11.48 -3.05
CA LYS A 39 12.18 -12.40 -2.58
C LYS A 39 13.05 -12.75 -3.80
N GLY A 40 14.12 -11.98 -3.99
CA GLY A 40 14.91 -11.98 -5.23
C GLY A 40 14.07 -11.59 -6.44
N LYS A 41 14.03 -12.44 -7.47
CA LYS A 41 13.26 -12.23 -8.71
C LYS A 41 11.74 -12.41 -8.51
N TRP A 42 11.33 -13.12 -7.46
CA TRP A 42 9.95 -13.54 -7.23
C TRP A 42 9.14 -12.44 -6.54
N ARG A 43 7.89 -12.29 -6.99
CA ARG A 43 6.89 -11.36 -6.45
C ARG A 43 5.85 -12.15 -5.68
N TYR A 44 5.58 -11.69 -4.47
CA TYR A 44 4.58 -12.23 -3.59
C TYR A 44 3.57 -11.14 -3.21
N TYR A 45 2.30 -11.51 -3.27
CA TYR A 45 1.16 -10.67 -2.96
C TYR A 45 0.50 -11.21 -1.69
N SER A 46 0.05 -10.32 -0.82
CA SER A 46 -0.80 -10.68 0.33
C SER A 46 -2.28 -10.57 -0.05
N MET A 47 -3.17 -11.05 0.80
CA MET A 47 -4.61 -10.94 0.55
C MET A 47 -5.06 -9.47 0.47
N ARG A 48 -4.44 -8.59 1.27
CA ARG A 48 -4.65 -7.13 1.16
C ARG A 48 -4.20 -6.58 -0.20
N ASP A 49 -3.10 -7.09 -0.76
CA ASP A 49 -2.65 -6.68 -2.10
C ASP A 49 -3.68 -7.11 -3.17
N ILE A 50 -4.32 -8.29 -3.02
CA ILE A 50 -5.40 -8.75 -3.91
C ILE A 50 -6.61 -7.81 -3.84
N LYS A 51 -7.15 -7.56 -2.64
CA LYS A 51 -8.31 -6.66 -2.44
C LYS A 51 -8.05 -5.26 -3.01
N TRP A 52 -6.85 -4.74 -2.81
CA TRP A 52 -6.45 -3.44 -3.36
C TRP A 52 -6.48 -3.42 -4.90
N ILE A 53 -6.01 -4.48 -5.54
CA ILE A 53 -5.99 -4.59 -7.01
C ILE A 53 -7.40 -4.72 -7.56
N GLU A 54 -8.31 -5.38 -6.85
CA GLU A 54 -9.73 -5.43 -7.19
C GLU A 54 -10.35 -4.02 -7.21
N CYS A 55 -10.15 -3.22 -6.16
CA CYS A 55 -10.61 -1.83 -6.13
C CYS A 55 -9.99 -0.96 -7.24
N LEU A 56 -8.68 -1.14 -7.51
CA LEU A 56 -8.02 -0.44 -8.61
C LEU A 56 -8.68 -0.75 -9.96
N ARG A 57 -9.07 -2.00 -10.17
CA ARG A 57 -9.69 -2.42 -11.41
C ARG A 57 -11.09 -1.88 -11.57
N GLU A 58 -11.91 -1.91 -10.53
CA GLU A 58 -13.23 -1.30 -10.52
C GLU A 58 -13.14 0.19 -10.90
N MET A 59 -12.25 0.95 -10.24
CA MET A 59 -12.00 2.36 -10.58
C MET A 59 -11.57 2.55 -12.05
N ILE A 60 -10.66 1.71 -12.55
CA ILE A 60 -10.08 1.90 -13.89
C ILE A 60 -11.03 1.45 -15.00
N HIS A 61 -11.69 0.30 -14.84
CA HIS A 61 -12.45 -0.36 -15.88
C HIS A 61 -13.95 -0.06 -15.79
N ASP A 62 -14.51 -0.02 -14.59
CA ASP A 62 -15.95 0.13 -14.39
C ASP A 62 -16.33 1.62 -14.28
N HIS A 63 -15.44 2.44 -13.69
CA HIS A 63 -15.64 3.89 -13.57
C HIS A 63 -14.83 4.72 -14.58
N GLY A 64 -14.00 4.08 -15.41
CA GLY A 64 -13.22 4.76 -16.46
C GLY A 64 -12.15 5.72 -15.95
N ILE A 65 -11.72 5.60 -14.68
CA ILE A 65 -10.73 6.50 -14.09
C ILE A 65 -9.34 6.10 -14.61
N SER A 66 -8.66 7.04 -15.28
CA SER A 66 -7.30 6.76 -15.77
C SER A 66 -6.31 6.47 -14.64
N ILE A 67 -5.28 5.65 -14.91
CA ILE A 67 -4.20 5.35 -13.95
C ILE A 67 -3.57 6.63 -13.39
N ASN A 68 -3.38 7.66 -14.22
CA ASN A 68 -2.81 8.94 -13.78
C ASN A 68 -3.76 9.68 -12.83
N ALA A 69 -5.07 9.66 -13.11
CA ALA A 69 -6.08 10.22 -12.23
C ALA A 69 -6.14 9.48 -10.88
N VAL A 70 -6.10 8.14 -10.88
CA VAL A 70 -6.03 7.34 -9.64
C VAL A 70 -4.81 7.74 -8.81
N LYS A 71 -3.62 7.81 -9.43
CA LYS A 71 -2.39 8.21 -8.72
C LYS A 71 -2.50 9.62 -8.12
N LYS A 72 -3.09 10.56 -8.87
CA LYS A 72 -3.29 11.93 -8.42
C LYS A 72 -4.30 12.01 -7.27
N LEU A 73 -5.41 11.28 -7.36
CA LEU A 73 -6.43 11.20 -6.32
C LEU A 73 -5.86 10.64 -5.01
N LEU A 74 -5.09 9.56 -5.09
CA LEU A 74 -4.44 8.96 -3.91
C LEU A 74 -3.42 9.89 -3.24
N SER A 75 -2.83 10.84 -4.00
CA SER A 75 -1.93 11.84 -3.43
C SER A 75 -2.63 12.93 -2.64
N TYR A 76 -3.86 13.30 -3.02
CA TYR A 76 -4.66 14.33 -2.34
C TYR A 76 -5.56 13.78 -1.25
N THR A 77 -5.80 12.48 -1.25
CA THR A 77 -6.77 11.83 -0.38
C THR A 77 -6.07 10.86 0.58
N PRO A 78 -5.21 11.36 1.49
CA PRO A 78 -4.59 10.49 2.48
C PRO A 78 -5.65 9.98 3.46
N CYS A 79 -5.40 8.81 4.06
CA CYS A 79 -6.39 8.18 4.94
C CYS A 79 -6.82 9.09 6.10
N TRP A 80 -5.94 9.96 6.62
CA TRP A 80 -6.31 10.86 7.73
C TRP A 80 -7.30 11.96 7.34
N ASN A 81 -7.50 12.23 6.04
CA ASN A 81 -8.56 13.11 5.56
C ASN A 81 -9.87 12.34 5.28
N ILE A 82 -9.80 11.04 4.98
CA ILE A 82 -10.97 10.23 4.63
C ILE A 82 -11.69 9.71 5.88
N ILE A 83 -10.91 9.22 6.85
CA ILE A 83 -11.43 8.56 8.06
C ILE A 83 -11.24 9.43 9.31
N ASP A 84 -10.99 10.73 9.13
CA ASP A 84 -10.75 11.70 10.20
C ASP A 84 -9.78 11.19 11.29
N CYS A 85 -8.62 10.69 10.84
CA CYS A 85 -7.67 10.04 11.74
C CYS A 85 -7.02 11.08 12.67
N PRO A 86 -7.16 10.95 14.00
CA PRO A 86 -6.66 11.94 14.94
C PRO A 86 -5.12 12.05 14.92
N PHE A 87 -4.61 13.23 15.27
CA PHE A 87 -3.18 13.56 15.18
C PHE A 87 -2.32 12.55 15.96
N GLU A 88 -2.79 12.14 17.15
CA GLU A 88 -2.09 11.26 18.08
C GLU A 88 -1.89 9.85 17.50
N LYS A 89 -2.81 9.40 16.63
CA LYS A 89 -2.67 8.15 15.88
C LYS A 89 -1.77 8.32 14.66
N ARG A 90 -1.97 9.37 13.86
CA ARG A 90 -1.23 9.53 12.60
C ARG A 90 0.24 9.93 12.79
N GLN A 91 0.60 10.57 13.89
CA GLN A 91 2.00 10.85 14.26
C GLN A 91 2.85 9.58 14.49
N ARG A 92 2.25 8.39 14.44
CA ARG A 92 2.94 7.09 14.45
C ARG A 92 2.64 6.27 13.20
N CYS A 93 2.10 6.89 12.16
CA CYS A 93 1.71 6.20 10.94
C CYS A 93 2.81 6.30 9.88
N SER A 94 3.26 5.16 9.36
CA SER A 94 4.23 5.15 8.26
C SER A 94 3.74 5.94 7.02
N ALA A 95 2.43 5.95 6.77
CA ALA A 95 1.84 6.68 5.66
C ALA A 95 1.90 8.21 5.85
N PHE A 96 1.83 8.70 7.10
CA PHE A 96 1.91 10.14 7.41
C PHE A 96 3.31 10.70 7.17
N PHE A 97 4.35 9.91 7.47
CA PHE A 97 5.74 10.32 7.26
C PHE A 97 6.31 9.94 5.90
N SER A 98 5.64 9.07 5.15
CA SER A 98 6.14 8.71 3.82
C SER A 98 5.88 9.88 2.87
N ASN A 99 6.95 10.56 2.43
CA ASN A 99 6.92 11.52 1.30
C ASN A 99 6.52 10.86 -0.04
N THR A 100 5.96 9.65 -0.03
CA THR A 100 5.56 8.92 -1.22
C THR A 100 4.07 9.04 -1.47
N MET A 101 3.70 9.40 -2.69
CA MET A 101 2.34 9.68 -3.19
C MET A 101 1.32 8.55 -3.03
N VAL A 102 1.75 7.34 -2.65
CA VAL A 102 0.87 6.20 -2.36
C VAL A 102 1.34 5.57 -1.05
N PRO A 103 0.47 5.46 -0.03
CA PRO A 103 0.82 4.84 1.24
C PRO A 103 1.42 3.44 1.05
N LYS A 104 2.70 3.29 1.40
CA LYS A 104 3.32 1.96 1.47
C LYS A 104 2.81 1.29 2.74
N LYS A 105 2.22 0.08 2.62
CA LYS A 105 1.66 -0.78 3.69
C LYS A 105 1.62 -0.10 5.06
N ILE A 106 0.43 0.35 5.46
CA ILE A 106 0.20 1.09 6.71
C ILE A 106 0.69 0.22 7.88
N ARG A 107 1.73 0.68 8.57
CA ARG A 107 2.20 0.10 9.82
C ARG A 107 2.27 1.20 10.86
N ARG A 108 1.95 0.87 12.11
CA ARG A 108 2.25 1.76 13.22
C ARG A 108 3.75 1.68 13.48
N LEU A 109 4.43 2.81 13.34
CA LEU A 109 5.80 2.97 13.78
C LEU A 109 5.82 2.95 15.31
N GLU A 110 6.81 2.30 15.89
CA GLU A 110 7.04 2.43 17.32
C GLU A 110 7.39 3.88 17.67
N PRO A 111 6.98 4.38 18.84
CA PRO A 111 7.42 5.69 19.29
C PRO A 111 8.94 5.75 19.30
N VAL A 112 9.52 6.82 18.74
CA VAL A 112 10.97 7.04 18.80
C VAL A 112 11.37 7.08 20.27
N PRO A 113 12.33 6.25 20.73
CA PRO A 113 12.77 6.29 22.11
C PRO A 113 13.29 7.70 22.43
N GLN A 114 12.71 8.33 23.47
CA GLN A 114 13.15 9.64 23.92
C GLN A 114 14.62 9.53 24.34
N ARG A 115 15.52 10.15 23.59
CA ARG A 115 16.92 10.31 24.03
C ARG A 115 16.87 11.05 25.37
N LYS A 116 17.09 10.35 26.48
CA LYS A 116 17.34 10.98 27.77
C LYS A 116 18.51 11.93 27.56
N LYS A 117 18.26 13.25 27.66
CA LYS A 117 19.34 14.23 27.74
C LYS A 117 20.17 13.81 28.95
N LYS A 118 21.39 13.31 28.73
CA LYS A 118 22.36 13.17 29.80
C LYS A 118 22.63 14.59 30.28
N VAL A 119 22.03 14.96 31.41
CA VAL A 119 22.41 16.16 32.15
C VAL A 119 23.82 15.84 32.65
N ALA A 120 24.83 16.47 32.04
CA ALA A 120 26.18 16.44 32.55
C ALA A 120 26.16 17.28 33.84
N PHE A 121 26.46 16.63 34.97
CA PHE A 121 26.79 17.29 36.23
C PHE A 121 28.30 17.53 36.27
#